data_AF-A0A7J7HQV3-F1
#
_entry.id   AF-A0A7J7HQV3-F1
#
_cell.length_a   1.000
_cell.length_b   1.000
_cell.length_c   1.000
_cell.angle_alpha   90.00
_cell.angle_beta   90.00
_cell.angle_gamma   90.00
#
_symmetry.space_group_name_H-M   'P 1'
#
loop_
_entity.id
_entity.type
_entity.pdbx_description
1 polymer ?
#
loop_
_entity_poly.entity_id
_entity_poly.type
_entity_poly.pdbx_seq_one_letter_code
_entity_poly.pdbx_strand_id
1 'polypeptide(L)'
;MKGIGGPLLCIGDLLSDVGEGDSEDHHNHIKVDSPLSPSSSSSSTAPSSSLPNSNLNLQPSHLSNIFQENYDHLNEALAGTDHSWTALTLKLCTALETANKLVQSTNSHVGLLSEKVGELESVIKRGDSAIAAAKTIHNSLNRREGSFSRQKLELPGS
;
A
#
# COMPACT_ATOMS: atom_id res chain seq x y z
N MET A 1 -44.14 -34.64 36.38
CA MET A 1 -43.40 -33.46 35.87
C MET A 1 -43.36 -33.57 34.35
N LYS A 2 -44.32 -32.97 33.64
CA LYS A 2 -44.25 -32.86 32.17
C LYS A 2 -43.51 -31.57 31.86
N GLY A 3 -42.20 -31.66 31.65
CA GLY A 3 -41.45 -30.58 31.02
C GLY A 3 -41.79 -30.59 29.54
N ILE A 4 -42.62 -29.64 29.09
CA ILE A 4 -42.80 -29.39 27.66
C ILE A 4 -41.50 -28.76 27.18
N GLY A 5 -40.68 -29.55 26.48
CA GLY A 5 -39.58 -29.02 25.68
C GLY A 5 -40.17 -28.30 24.49
N GLY A 6 -39.87 -27.00 24.37
CA GLY A 6 -40.23 -26.22 23.19
C GLY A 6 -39.57 -26.78 21.92
N PRO A 7 -40.03 -26.36 20.73
CA PRO A 7 -39.43 -26.77 19.46
C PRO A 7 -37.95 -26.37 19.44
N LEU A 8 -37.10 -27.31 19.02
CA LEU A 8 -35.67 -27.04 18.81
C LEU A 8 -35.53 -26.09 17.62
N LEU A 9 -34.83 -24.98 17.82
CA LEU A 9 -34.49 -24.05 16.74
C LEU A 9 -33.64 -24.78 15.69
N CYS A 10 -34.00 -24.61 14.43
CA CYS A 10 -33.25 -25.22 13.34
C CYS A 10 -31.93 -24.46 13.16
N ILE A 11 -30.91 -25.12 12.60
CA ILE A 11 -29.64 -24.44 12.27
C ILE A 11 -29.88 -23.21 11.36
N GLY A 12 -30.97 -23.20 10.59
CA GLY A 12 -31.42 -22.05 9.80
C GLY A 12 -31.84 -20.82 10.62
N ASP A 13 -32.43 -21.02 11.80
CA ASP A 13 -32.85 -19.92 12.70
C ASP A 13 -31.64 -19.27 13.41
N LEU A 14 -30.53 -20.00 13.53
CA LEU A 14 -29.28 -19.50 14.10
C LEU A 14 -28.44 -18.73 13.08
N LEU A 15 -28.55 -19.09 11.82
CA LEU A 15 -27.75 -18.51 10.72
C LEU A 15 -28.44 -17.31 10.04
N SER A 16 -29.69 -16.99 10.40
CA SER A 16 -30.42 -15.85 9.85
C SER A 16 -29.76 -14.51 10.17
N ASP A 17 -29.24 -14.32 11.39
CA ASP A 17 -28.58 -13.06 11.81
C ASP A 17 -27.19 -12.86 11.16
N VAL A 18 -26.60 -13.90 10.58
CA VAL A 18 -25.23 -13.85 10.00
C VAL A 18 -25.24 -13.26 8.57
N GLY A 19 -26.41 -13.14 7.95
CA GLY A 19 -26.56 -12.59 6.59
C GLY A 19 -27.13 -11.18 6.52
N GLU A 20 -27.64 -10.61 7.62
CA GLU A 20 -28.30 -9.31 7.62
C GLU A 20 -27.28 -8.19 7.82
N GLY A 21 -26.45 -7.99 6.79
CA GLY A 21 -25.68 -6.77 6.62
C GLY A 21 -26.62 -5.64 6.20
N ASP A 22 -27.05 -4.84 7.18
CA ASP A 22 -27.63 -3.50 7.09
C ASP A 22 -28.30 -3.16 5.74
N SER A 23 -29.36 -3.89 5.40
CA SER A 23 -30.36 -3.39 4.47
C SER A 23 -31.25 -2.43 5.25
N GLU A 24 -30.97 -1.14 5.09
CA GLU A 24 -31.91 -0.07 5.36
C GLU A 24 -33.30 -0.48 4.83
N ASP A 25 -34.29 -0.69 5.71
CA ASP A 25 -35.47 0.18 5.73
C ASP A 25 -36.62 -0.25 6.69
N HIS A 26 -36.93 0.70 7.58
CA HIS A 26 -38.28 1.24 7.82
C HIS A 26 -39.36 0.37 8.53
N HIS A 27 -39.43 0.59 9.85
CA HIS A 27 -40.71 0.67 10.57
C HIS A 27 -40.83 2.02 11.30
N ASN A 28 -41.44 2.98 10.61
CA ASN A 28 -42.42 3.89 11.22
C ASN A 28 -43.44 4.30 10.15
N HIS A 29 -44.44 3.45 9.96
CA HIS A 29 -45.61 3.76 9.15
C HIS A 29 -46.63 4.54 9.99
N ILE A 30 -46.51 5.87 9.99
CA ILE A 30 -47.65 6.78 10.20
C ILE A 30 -47.85 7.61 8.93
N LYS A 31 -48.95 7.28 8.24
CA LYS A 31 -49.92 8.15 7.58
C LYS A 31 -49.41 9.17 6.51
N VAL A 32 -49.63 8.77 5.25
CA VAL A 32 -50.17 9.52 4.08
C VAL A 32 -50.06 11.06 4.08
N ASP A 33 -49.28 11.63 3.15
CA ASP A 33 -49.74 12.46 2.01
C ASP A 33 -48.59 13.20 1.26
N SER A 34 -48.37 12.79 -0.02
CA SER A 34 -47.97 13.57 -1.22
C SER A 34 -46.66 14.41 -1.32
N PRO A 35 -46.19 14.70 -2.57
CA PRO A 35 -44.77 14.57 -2.96
C PRO A 35 -44.06 15.90 -3.23
N LEU A 36 -42.71 15.90 -3.28
CA LEU A 36 -41.85 16.79 -4.09
C LEU A 36 -40.36 16.34 -4.05
N SER A 37 -39.68 16.55 -5.17
CA SER A 37 -38.38 16.04 -5.67
C SER A 37 -37.10 16.24 -4.82
N PRO A 38 -35.97 15.56 -5.14
CA PRO A 38 -34.80 15.44 -4.27
C PRO A 38 -33.70 16.49 -4.52
N SER A 39 -32.88 16.77 -3.52
CA SER A 39 -31.60 17.48 -3.67
C SER A 39 -30.55 16.99 -2.67
N SER A 40 -29.36 16.78 -3.22
CA SER A 40 -28.03 16.96 -2.61
C SER A 40 -27.45 15.87 -1.70
N SER A 41 -26.62 15.03 -2.35
CA SER A 41 -25.19 14.82 -2.05
C SER A 41 -24.75 14.71 -0.58
N SER A 42 -24.50 13.48 -0.12
CA SER A 42 -23.72 13.19 1.09
C SER A 42 -22.46 12.38 0.76
N SER A 43 -21.34 12.98 1.16
CA SER A 43 -19.98 12.45 1.16
C SER A 43 -19.88 11.11 1.90
N SER A 44 -19.40 10.09 1.20
CA SER A 44 -19.11 8.76 1.72
C SER A 44 -17.81 8.74 2.52
N THR A 45 -17.92 8.75 3.85
CA THR A 45 -16.85 8.27 4.75
C THR A 45 -17.06 6.77 4.97
N ALA A 46 -16.19 5.95 4.36
CA ALA A 46 -16.21 4.50 4.51
C ALA A 46 -15.95 4.07 5.96
N PRO A 47 -16.70 3.10 6.53
CA PRO A 47 -16.37 2.54 7.83
C PRO A 47 -15.17 1.60 7.66
N SER A 48 -14.07 1.94 8.34
CA SER A 48 -12.92 1.04 8.48
C SER A 48 -13.32 -0.08 9.43
N SER A 49 -13.54 -1.29 8.88
CA SER A 49 -13.67 -2.51 9.67
C SER A 49 -12.35 -2.77 10.40
N SER A 50 -12.33 -2.40 11.68
CA SER A 50 -11.26 -2.78 12.60
C SER A 50 -11.41 -4.27 12.89
N LEU A 51 -10.73 -5.10 12.10
CA LEU A 51 -10.44 -6.48 12.46
C LEU A 51 -9.82 -6.50 13.87
N PRO A 52 -10.13 -7.51 14.71
CA PRO A 52 -9.53 -7.61 16.02
C PRO A 52 -8.02 -7.67 15.82
N ASN A 53 -7.30 -6.71 16.43
CA ASN A 53 -5.85 -6.69 16.54
C ASN A 53 -5.39 -7.92 17.33
N SER A 54 -5.45 -9.10 16.71
CA SER A 54 -4.61 -10.22 17.11
C SER A 54 -3.19 -9.75 16.88
N ASN A 55 -2.51 -9.39 17.98
CA ASN A 55 -1.08 -9.12 18.09
C ASN A 55 -0.30 -10.40 17.72
N LEU A 56 -0.51 -10.91 16.51
CA LEU A 56 0.42 -11.80 15.86
C LEU A 56 1.57 -10.88 15.49
N ASN A 57 2.71 -11.05 16.15
CA ASN A 57 3.96 -10.41 15.78
C ASN A 57 4.41 -11.01 14.43
N LEU A 58 3.66 -10.71 13.37
CA LEU A 58 3.87 -11.13 11.99
C LEU A 58 4.98 -10.26 11.44
N GLN A 59 6.20 -10.48 11.93
CA GLN A 59 7.37 -9.90 11.29
C GLN A 59 7.41 -10.41 9.85
N PRO A 60 7.58 -9.52 8.86
CA PRO A 60 7.64 -9.89 7.45
C PRO A 60 8.63 -11.02 7.14
N SER A 61 9.73 -11.09 7.89
CA SER A 61 10.77 -12.12 7.77
C SER A 61 10.30 -13.54 8.11
N HIS A 62 9.27 -13.68 8.94
CA HIS A 62 8.74 -14.97 9.38
C HIS A 62 7.46 -15.37 8.64
N LEU A 63 6.96 -14.52 7.74
CA LEU A 63 5.66 -14.68 7.13
C LEU A 63 5.51 -15.98 6.33
N SER A 64 6.55 -16.39 5.60
CA SER A 64 6.55 -17.64 4.85
C SER A 64 6.44 -18.87 5.75
N ASN A 65 7.16 -18.85 6.88
CA ASN A 65 7.15 -19.96 7.83
C ASN A 65 5.81 -20.01 8.58
N ILE A 66 5.29 -18.85 9.01
CA ILE A 66 3.98 -18.75 9.67
C ILE A 66 2.86 -19.20 8.72
N PHE A 67 2.92 -18.83 7.44
CA PHE A 67 1.94 -19.29 6.45
C PHE A 67 1.98 -20.82 6.30
N GLN A 68 3.16 -21.40 6.13
CA GLN A 68 3.32 -22.84 5.97
C GLN A 68 2.82 -23.61 7.20
N GLU A 69 3.24 -23.21 8.40
CA GLU A 69 2.84 -23.87 9.65
C GLU A 69 1.32 -23.81 9.88
N ASN A 70 0.69 -22.67 9.63
CA ASN A 70 -0.77 -22.56 9.77
C ASN A 70 -1.52 -23.31 8.68
N TYR A 71 -0.95 -23.45 7.49
CA TYR A 71 -1.53 -24.25 6.40
C TYR A 71 -1.49 -25.74 6.72
N ASP A 72 -0.38 -26.24 7.26
CA ASP A 72 -0.23 -27.64 7.66
C ASP A 72 -1.21 -27.97 8.80
N HIS A 73 -1.29 -27.12 9.83
CA HIS A 73 -2.29 -27.26 10.89
C HIS A 73 -3.73 -27.15 10.39
N LEU A 74 -4.00 -26.31 9.38
CA LEU A 74 -5.33 -26.20 8.80
C LEU A 74 -5.74 -27.52 8.13
N ASN A 75 -4.83 -28.14 7.37
CA ASN A 75 -5.09 -29.45 6.76
C ASN A 75 -5.37 -30.53 7.80
N GLU A 76 -4.64 -30.52 8.92
CA GLU A 76 -4.90 -31.43 10.04
C GLU A 76 -6.28 -31.18 10.67
N ALA A 77 -6.62 -29.91 10.96
CA ALA A 77 -7.91 -29.54 11.53
C ALA A 77 -9.10 -29.90 10.62
N LEU A 78 -8.93 -29.77 9.30
CA LEU A 78 -9.94 -30.14 8.31
C LEU A 78 -10.12 -31.64 8.16
N ALA A 79 -9.06 -32.43 8.37
CA ALA A 79 -9.13 -33.89 8.37
C ALA A 79 -9.65 -34.46 9.70
N GLY A 80 -9.47 -33.72 10.79
CA GLY A 80 -9.94 -34.05 12.13
C GLY A 80 -11.36 -33.57 12.42
N THR A 81 -11.72 -33.60 13.70
CA THR A 81 -13.00 -33.08 14.22
C THR A 81 -12.87 -31.68 14.82
N ASP A 82 -11.67 -31.10 14.79
CA ASP A 82 -11.35 -29.85 15.48
C ASP A 82 -11.92 -28.64 14.74
N HIS A 83 -12.64 -27.79 15.47
CA HIS A 83 -13.23 -26.56 14.91
C HIS A 83 -12.22 -25.40 14.81
N SER A 84 -10.93 -25.67 15.03
CA SER A 84 -9.84 -24.70 14.94
C SER A 84 -9.58 -24.22 13.51
N TRP A 85 -10.12 -24.90 12.49
CA TRP A 85 -9.97 -24.55 11.07
C TRP A 85 -10.39 -23.11 10.76
N THR A 86 -11.41 -22.58 11.45
CA THR A 86 -11.88 -21.19 11.27
C THR A 86 -10.82 -20.19 11.72
N ALA A 87 -10.24 -20.40 12.90
CA ALA A 87 -9.17 -19.55 13.45
C ALA A 87 -7.88 -19.65 12.62
N LEU A 88 -7.53 -20.85 12.14
CA LEU A 88 -6.38 -21.08 11.27
C LEU A 88 -6.56 -20.41 9.90
N THR A 89 -7.76 -20.49 9.33
CA THR A 89 -8.11 -19.78 8.09
C THR A 89 -7.95 -18.27 8.26
N LEU A 90 -8.47 -17.69 9.36
CA LEU A 90 -8.29 -16.27 9.65
C LEU A 90 -6.81 -15.88 9.78
N LYS A 91 -6.00 -16.69 10.47
CA LYS A 91 -4.55 -16.45 10.58
C LYS A 91 -3.86 -16.44 9.21
N LEU A 92 -4.22 -17.36 8.31
CA LEU A 92 -3.68 -17.39 6.95
C LEU A 92 -4.11 -16.16 6.15
N CYS A 93 -5.38 -15.74 6.24
CA CYS A 93 -5.85 -14.50 5.63
C CYS A 93 -5.07 -13.28 6.12
N THR A 94 -4.83 -13.17 7.44
CA THR A 94 -4.03 -12.08 8.01
C THR A 94 -2.57 -12.12 7.54
N ALA A 95 -1.98 -13.32 7.44
CA ALA A 95 -0.63 -13.49 6.91
C ALA A 95 -0.56 -13.04 5.44
N LEU A 96 -1.53 -13.41 4.61
CA LEU A 96 -1.62 -12.97 3.21
C LEU A 96 -1.84 -11.46 3.08
N GLU A 97 -2.69 -10.86 3.92
CA GLU A 97 -2.89 -9.41 3.93
C GLU A 97 -1.59 -8.67 4.28
N THR A 98 -0.85 -9.20 5.26
CA THR A 98 0.47 -8.67 5.65
C THR A 98 1.47 -8.79 4.48
N ALA A 99 1.46 -9.91 3.75
CA ALA A 99 2.29 -10.10 2.56
C ALA A 99 1.97 -9.06 1.49
N ASN A 100 0.68 -8.85 1.23
CA ASN A 100 0.22 -7.88 0.23
C ASN A 100 0.63 -6.46 0.61
N LYS A 101 0.48 -6.06 1.88
CA LYS A 101 0.95 -4.75 2.39
C LYS A 101 2.45 -4.57 2.22
N LEU A 102 3.24 -5.62 2.49
CA LEU A 102 4.69 -5.59 2.31
C LEU A 102 5.08 -5.37 0.84
N VAL A 103 4.43 -6.08 -0.09
CA VAL A 103 4.67 -5.93 -1.54
C VAL A 103 4.31 -4.52 -1.99
N GLN A 104 3.15 -4.00 -1.57
CA GLN A 104 2.71 -2.64 -1.91
C GLN A 104 3.67 -1.56 -1.39
N SER A 105 4.09 -1.67 -0.13
CA SER A 105 5.05 -0.74 0.47
C SER A 105 6.40 -0.79 -0.24
N THR A 106 6.91 -1.99 -0.52
CA THR A 106 8.16 -2.19 -1.24
C THR A 106 8.09 -1.59 -2.64
N ASN A 107 7.02 -1.84 -3.39
CA ASN A 107 6.84 -1.30 -4.74
C ASN A 107 6.77 0.24 -4.72
N SER A 108 6.07 0.83 -3.76
CA SER A 108 6.03 2.29 -3.56
C SER A 108 7.43 2.85 -3.28
N HIS A 109 8.20 2.22 -2.39
CA HIS A 109 9.56 2.66 -2.06
C HIS A 109 10.52 2.51 -3.23
N VAL A 110 10.42 1.43 -4.01
CA VAL A 110 11.21 1.23 -5.23
C VAL A 110 10.87 2.30 -6.28
N GLY A 111 9.59 2.65 -6.43
CA GLY A 111 9.15 3.75 -7.30
C GLY A 111 9.76 5.09 -6.90
N LEU A 112 9.68 5.44 -5.61
CA LEU A 112 10.28 6.66 -5.07
C LEU A 112 11.81 6.68 -5.23
N LEU A 113 12.48 5.54 -5.00
CA LEU A 113 13.92 5.42 -5.19
C LEU A 113 14.29 5.65 -6.66
N SER A 114 13.53 5.09 -7.60
CA SER A 114 13.73 5.28 -9.03
C SER A 114 13.60 6.75 -9.43
N GLU A 115 12.60 7.46 -8.90
CA GLU A 115 12.42 8.90 -9.11
C GLU A 115 13.66 9.68 -8.63
N LYS A 116 14.13 9.39 -7.43
CA LYS A 116 15.31 10.05 -6.84
C LYS A 116 16.60 9.77 -7.60
N VAL A 117 16.77 8.56 -8.13
CA VAL A 117 17.90 8.23 -9.01
C VAL A 117 17.83 9.04 -10.32
N GLY A 118 16.64 9.21 -10.90
CA GLY A 118 16.45 10.04 -12.09
C GLY A 118 16.74 11.53 -11.84
N GLU A 119 16.31 12.08 -10.71
CA GLU A 119 16.68 13.44 -10.28
C GLU A 119 18.20 13.60 -10.18
N LEU A 120 18.88 12.64 -9.55
CA LEU A 120 20.33 12.66 -9.37
C LEU A 120 21.08 12.58 -10.72
N GLU A 121 20.61 11.75 -11.65
CA GLU A 121 21.16 11.66 -13.01
C GLU A 121 21.11 13.02 -13.73
N SER A 122 19.99 13.75 -13.61
CA SER A 122 19.84 15.09 -14.18
C SER A 122 20.84 16.09 -13.59
N VAL A 123 21.06 16.02 -12.27
CA VAL A 123 22.06 16.85 -11.59
C VAL A 123 23.47 16.54 -12.09
N ILE A 124 23.82 15.27 -12.26
CA ILE A 124 25.12 14.84 -12.78
C ILE A 124 25.33 15.36 -14.21
N LYS A 125 24.37 15.18 -15.12
CA LYS A 125 24.44 15.68 -16.51
C LYS A 125 24.65 17.19 -16.58
N ARG A 126 23.99 17.93 -15.68
CA ARG A 126 24.18 19.38 -15.56
C ARG A 126 25.59 19.72 -15.04
N GLY A 127 26.08 18.96 -14.06
CA GLY A 127 27.45 19.08 -13.57
C GLY A 127 28.49 18.86 -14.67
N ASP A 128 28.35 17.78 -15.45
CA ASP A 128 29.24 17.45 -16.57
C ASP A 128 29.23 18.55 -17.64
N SER A 129 28.04 19.09 -17.95
CA SER A 129 27.90 20.21 -18.89
C SER A 129 28.62 21.47 -18.41
N ALA A 130 28.51 21.81 -17.11
CA ALA A 130 29.21 22.94 -16.53
C ALA A 130 30.74 22.74 -16.53
N ILE A 131 31.22 21.52 -16.25
CA ILE A 131 32.64 21.16 -16.32
C ILE A 131 33.15 21.29 -17.76
N ALA A 132 32.40 20.81 -18.76
CA ALA A 132 32.78 20.95 -20.16
C ALA A 132 32.86 22.41 -20.61
N ALA A 133 31.89 23.23 -20.18
CA ALA A 133 31.90 24.68 -20.44
C ALA A 133 33.12 25.36 -19.79
N ALA A 134 33.40 25.06 -18.52
CA ALA A 134 34.55 25.60 -17.80
C ALA A 134 35.89 25.23 -18.46
N LYS A 135 36.04 23.96 -18.88
CA LYS A 135 37.23 23.49 -19.63
C LYS A 135 37.40 24.26 -20.95
N THR A 136 36.31 24.52 -21.66
CA THR A 136 36.33 25.26 -22.93
C THR A 136 36.82 26.71 -22.72
N ILE A 137 36.29 27.39 -21.69
CA ILE A 137 36.71 28.75 -21.34
C ILE A 137 38.18 28.77 -20.94
N HIS A 138 38.62 27.86 -20.07
CA HIS A 138 40.02 27.78 -19.63
C HIS A 138 41.00 27.58 -20.81
N ASN A 139 40.68 26.65 -21.72
CA ASN A 139 41.50 26.41 -22.91
C ASN A 139 41.55 27.63 -23.83
N SER A 140 40.44 28.37 -23.97
CA SER A 140 40.40 29.60 -24.78
C SER A 140 41.26 30.74 -24.19
N LEU A 141 41.31 30.84 -22.85
CA LEU A 141 42.09 31.84 -22.14
C LEU A 141 43.59 31.56 -22.26
N ASN A 142 44.03 30.32 -22.02
CA ASN A 142 45.44 29.93 -22.18
C ASN A 142 45.95 30.16 -23.62
N ARG A 143 45.12 29.88 -24.64
CA ARG A 143 45.46 30.16 -26.04
C ARG A 143 45.65 31.67 -26.28
N ARG A 144 44.84 32.50 -25.64
CA ARG A 144 44.91 33.96 -25.77
C ARG A 144 46.15 34.52 -25.06
N GLU A 145 46.49 34.07 -23.85
CA GLU A 145 47.73 34.47 -23.15
C GLU A 145 48.99 34.09 -23.93
N GLY A 146 49.08 32.87 -24.47
CA GLY A 146 50.23 32.47 -25.31
C GLY A 146 50.38 33.30 -26.59
N SER A 147 49.27 33.83 -27.12
CA SER A 147 49.28 34.73 -28.28
C SER A 147 49.78 36.14 -27.93
N PHE A 148 49.38 36.67 -26.77
CA PHE A 148 49.86 37.97 -26.29
C PHE A 148 51.35 37.95 -25.89
N SER A 149 51.84 36.83 -25.33
CA SER A 149 53.25 36.67 -25.01
C SER A 149 54.15 36.62 -26.25
N ARG A 150 53.67 36.08 -27.38
CA ARG A 150 54.44 36.07 -28.65
C ARG A 150 54.50 37.44 -29.34
N GLN A 151 53.40 38.19 -29.36
CA GLN A 151 53.40 39.54 -29.96
C GLN A 151 54.28 40.54 -29.21
N LYS A 152 54.51 40.35 -27.90
CA LYS A 152 55.38 41.20 -27.09
C LYS A 152 56.89 40.99 -27.35
N LEU A 153 57.28 39.89 -27.99
CA LEU A 153 58.69 39.56 -28.32
C LEU A 153 59.11 39.95 -29.75
N GLU A 154 58.17 40.34 -30.63
CA GLU A 154 58.44 40.76 -32.01
C GLU A 154 58.27 42.27 -32.22
N LEU A 155 58.86 43.09 -31.35
CA LEU A 155 59.09 44.51 -31.64
C LEU A 155 60.56 44.68 -32.07
N PRO A 156 60.88 44.80 -33.38
CA PRO A 156 62.20 45.22 -33.80
C PRO A 156 62.41 46.70 -33.45
N GLY A 157 63.50 46.96 -32.72
CA GLY A 157 64.02 48.30 -32.48
C GLY A 157 64.31 49.01 -33.79
N SER A 158 64.02 50.31 -33.76
CA SER A 158 64.07 51.30 -34.83
C SER A 158 65.34 51.30 -35.68
#